data_AF-A0A8T5ZG42-F1
#
_entry.id   AF-A0A8T5ZG42-F1
#
_cell.length_a   1.000
_cell.length_b   1.000
_cell.length_c   1.000
_cell.angle_alpha   90.00
_cell.angle_beta   90.00
_cell.angle_gamma   90.00
#
_symmetry.space_group_name_H-M   'P 1'
#
loop_
_entity.id
_entity.type
_entity.pdbx_description
1 polymer ?
#
loop_
_entity_poly.entity_id
_entity_poly.type
_entity_poly.pdbx_seq_one_letter_code
_entity_poly.pdbx_strand_id
1 'polypeptide(L)'
;MKKWLVTIAALWLAGCSSGEINKNYYQLPVVQSGTQSTASQGNRLLWVEQVTVPDYLAGNGVVYQTSDVKYVIANNNLWASP
;
A
#
# COMPACT_ATOMS: atom_id res chain seq x y z
N MET A 1 -11.79 39.77 -32.12
CA MET A 1 -11.16 38.43 -32.19
C MET A 1 -10.31 38.15 -30.93
N LYS A 2 -10.90 38.17 -29.72
CA LYS A 2 -10.17 38.01 -28.44
C LYS A 2 -10.71 36.87 -27.55
N LYS A 3 -11.95 36.45 -27.77
CA LYS A 3 -12.61 35.37 -27.01
C LYS A 3 -11.97 33.99 -27.23
N TRP A 4 -11.37 33.78 -28.41
CA TRP A 4 -10.72 32.52 -28.77
C TRP A 4 -9.42 32.24 -28.01
N LEU A 5 -8.71 33.30 -27.59
CA LEU A 5 -7.50 33.18 -26.77
C LEU A 5 -7.80 32.67 -25.37
N VAL A 6 -8.96 33.05 -24.81
CA VAL A 6 -9.38 32.61 -23.48
C VAL A 6 -9.73 31.12 -23.47
N THR A 7 -10.38 30.63 -24.53
CA THR A 7 -10.69 29.20 -24.67
C THR A 7 -9.46 28.34 -24.83
N ILE A 8 -8.46 28.78 -25.61
CA ILE A 8 -7.19 28.07 -25.77
C ILE A 8 -6.40 28.03 -24.46
N ALA A 9 -6.36 29.15 -23.73
CA ALA A 9 -5.72 29.21 -22.43
C ALA A 9 -6.39 28.24 -21.43
N ALA A 10 -7.72 28.22 -21.36
CA ALA A 10 -8.44 27.29 -20.50
C ALA A 10 -8.17 25.81 -20.86
N LEU A 11 -8.06 25.48 -22.15
CA LEU A 11 -7.71 24.13 -22.59
C LEU A 11 -6.27 23.74 -22.21
N TRP A 12 -5.33 24.68 -22.25
CA TRP A 12 -3.95 24.48 -21.83
C TRP A 12 -3.83 24.19 -20.33
N LEU A 13 -4.60 24.88 -19.49
CA LEU A 13 -4.60 24.63 -18.04
C LEU A 13 -5.20 23.26 -17.68
N ALA A 14 -6.18 22.76 -18.44
CA ALA A 14 -6.76 21.43 -18.22
C ALA A 14 -5.77 20.28 -18.48
N GLY A 15 -4.79 20.50 -19.37
CA GLY A 15 -3.75 19.50 -19.70
C GLY A 15 -2.68 19.32 -18.63
N CYS A 16 -2.51 20.26 -17.69
CA CYS A 16 -1.53 20.13 -16.60
C CYS A 16 -2.06 19.39 -15.37
N SER A 17 -3.36 19.05 -15.30
CA SER A 17 -3.93 18.33 -14.17
C SER A 17 -3.77 16.81 -14.25
N SER A 18 -3.21 16.27 -15.33
CA SER A 18 -3.00 14.83 -15.53
C SER A 18 -1.73 14.31 -14.86
N GLY A 19 -1.37 14.84 -13.69
CA GLY A 19 -0.34 14.23 -12.85
C GLY A 19 -0.87 12.91 -12.32
N GLU A 20 -0.45 11.79 -12.91
CA GLU A 20 -0.81 10.46 -12.40
C GLU A 20 -0.32 10.31 -10.95
N ILE A 21 -1.28 10.29 -10.03
CA ILE A 21 -1.05 9.87 -8.66
C ILE A 21 -0.92 8.34 -8.70
N ASN A 22 0.29 7.86 -8.99
CA ASN A 22 0.61 6.44 -9.01
C ASN A 22 0.45 5.89 -7.59
N LYS A 23 -0.68 5.21 -7.34
CA LYS A 23 -0.91 4.45 -6.10
C LYS A 23 -0.49 3.00 -6.33
N ASN A 24 0.50 2.56 -5.57
CA ASN A 24 0.99 1.19 -5.59
C ASN A 24 0.39 0.42 -4.42
N TYR A 25 -0.03 -0.80 -4.69
CA TYR A 25 -0.55 -1.72 -3.69
C TYR A 25 0.39 -2.90 -3.52
N TYR A 26 0.68 -3.25 -2.27
CA TYR A 26 1.61 -4.31 -1.90
C TYR A 26 0.83 -5.42 -1.19
N GLN A 27 1.13 -6.66 -1.56
CA GLN A 27 0.63 -7.86 -0.89
C GLN A 27 1.85 -8.68 -0.49
N LEU A 28 1.87 -9.19 0.74
CA LEU A 28 2.89 -10.14 1.15
C LEU A 28 2.77 -11.40 0.29
N PRO A 29 3.85 -11.86 -0.38
CA PRO A 29 3.80 -13.10 -1.14
C PRO A 29 3.41 -14.25 -0.21
N VAL A 30 2.30 -14.89 -0.51
CA VAL A 30 1.93 -16.12 0.18
C VAL A 30 2.85 -17.20 -0.37
N VAL A 31 3.88 -17.54 0.40
CA VAL A 31 4.66 -18.75 0.13
C VAL A 31 3.70 -19.90 0.40
N GLN A 32 3.19 -20.52 -0.67
CA GLN A 32 2.73 -21.89 -0.58
C GLN A 32 3.96 -22.71 -0.24
N SER A 33 4.28 -22.83 1.05
CA SER A 33 5.34 -23.70 1.51
C SER A 33 5.03 -25.09 0.94
N GLY A 34 5.79 -25.52 -0.07
CA GLY A 34 5.83 -26.90 -0.58
C GLY A 34 6.34 -27.91 0.46
N THR A 35 6.28 -27.53 1.72
CA THR A 35 6.49 -28.34 2.89
C THR A 35 5.75 -27.55 3.97
N GLN A 36 4.44 -27.76 4.01
CA GLN A 36 3.74 -27.87 5.28
C GLN A 36 4.75 -28.47 6.24
N SER A 37 5.17 -27.69 7.26
CA SER A 37 5.99 -28.24 8.33
C SER A 37 5.37 -29.58 8.61
N THR A 38 6.12 -30.66 8.41
CA THR A 38 5.68 -31.99 8.82
C THR A 38 5.62 -31.92 10.33
N ALA A 39 4.56 -31.26 10.83
CA ALA A 39 4.01 -31.47 12.14
C ALA A 39 3.88 -32.97 12.17
N SER A 40 4.85 -33.55 12.87
CA SER A 40 5.14 -34.96 12.99
C SER A 40 3.85 -35.77 12.87
N GLN A 41 3.86 -36.80 12.03
CA GLN A 41 2.79 -37.77 11.83
C GLN A 41 2.15 -38.21 13.16
N GLY A 42 1.17 -37.45 13.64
CA GLY A 42 0.54 -37.66 14.93
C GLY A 42 -0.20 -36.42 15.40
N ASN A 43 -1.52 -36.40 15.20
CA ASN A 43 -2.57 -35.64 15.92
C ASN A 43 -2.22 -34.30 16.59
N ARG A 44 -1.32 -33.49 16.03
CA ARG A 44 -0.96 -32.20 16.62
C ARG A 44 -1.65 -31.07 15.86
N LEU A 45 -2.73 -30.59 16.45
CA LEU A 45 -3.44 -29.41 15.97
C LEU A 45 -2.63 -28.16 16.35
N LEU A 46 -2.46 -27.25 15.39
CA LEU A 46 -1.85 -25.93 15.59
C LEU A 46 -2.85 -24.88 15.10
N TRP A 47 -3.32 -24.04 16.01
CA TRP A 47 -4.15 -22.89 15.70
C TRP A 47 -3.26 -21.65 15.66
N VAL A 48 -3.32 -20.91 14.56
CA VAL A 48 -2.64 -19.62 14.44
C VAL A 48 -3.65 -18.55 14.82
N GLU A 49 -3.38 -17.87 15.93
CA GLU A 49 -4.21 -16.76 16.39
C GLU A 49 -4.01 -15.51 15.54
N GLN A 50 -4.94 -14.56 15.65
CA GLN A 50 -4.87 -13.28 14.95
C GLN A 50 -3.62 -12.51 15.39
N VAL A 51 -2.86 -12.01 14.41
CA VAL A 51 -1.67 -11.21 14.66
C VAL A 51 -2.10 -9.83 15.17
N THR A 52 -1.64 -9.46 16.36
CA THR A 52 -1.87 -8.11 16.91
C THR A 52 -0.73 -7.19 16.48
N VAL A 53 -1.08 -6.09 15.81
CA VAL A 53 -0.13 -5.07 15.36
C VAL A 53 -0.41 -3.74 16.06
N PRO A 54 0.62 -2.91 16.33
CA PRO A 54 0.42 -1.57 16.87
C PRO A 54 -0.29 -0.65 15.87
N ASP A 55 -0.96 0.39 16.38
CA ASP A 55 -1.83 1.26 15.58
C ASP A 55 -1.15 1.88 14.35
N TYR A 56 0.15 2.20 14.44
CA TYR A 56 0.88 2.80 13.32
C TYR A 56 1.18 1.80 12.18
N LEU A 57 1.06 0.50 12.43
CA LEU A 57 1.16 -0.58 11.41
C LEU A 57 -0.21 -1.11 10.98
N ALA A 58 -1.28 -0.84 11.73
CA ALA A 58 -2.64 -1.31 11.44
C ALA A 58 -3.33 -0.55 10.30
N GLY A 59 -2.71 0.53 9.79
CA GLY A 59 -3.24 1.34 8.70
C GLY A 59 -2.92 0.80 7.31
N ASN A 60 -3.57 1.37 6.29
CA ASN A 60 -3.35 0.97 4.90
C ASN A 60 -1.97 1.36 4.35
N GLY A 61 -1.31 2.38 4.89
CA GLY A 61 -0.04 2.86 4.33
C GLY A 61 1.16 2.05 4.81
N VAL A 62 2.06 1.70 3.89
CA VAL A 62 3.34 1.10 4.27
C VAL A 62 4.13 2.11 5.10
N VAL A 63 4.73 1.64 6.20
CA VAL A 63 5.47 2.50 7.13
C VAL A 63 6.96 2.49 6.79
N TYR A 64 7.58 3.67 6.75
CA TYR A 64 9.02 3.84 6.62
C TYR A 64 9.60 4.61 7.80
N GLN A 65 10.71 4.12 8.34
CA GLN A 65 11.44 4.79 9.40
C GLN A 65 12.41 5.81 8.80
N THR A 66 12.23 7.09 9.14
CA THR A 66 13.01 8.22 8.59
C THR A 66 14.14 8.68 9.52
N SER A 67 14.11 8.25 10.78
CA SER A 67 15.17 8.45 11.78
C SER A 67 14.99 7.47 12.93
N ASP A 68 15.90 7.44 13.89
CA ASP A 68 15.83 6.58 15.07
C ASP A 68 14.52 6.70 15.87
N VAL A 69 13.82 7.83 15.73
CA VAL A 69 12.60 8.15 16.50
C VAL A 69 11.38 8.49 15.65
N LYS A 70 11.44 8.38 14.32
CA LYS A 70 10.36 8.86 13.43
C LYS A 70 9.95 7.83 12.39
N TYR A 71 8.67 7.48 12.42
CA TYR A 71 8.00 6.65 11.42
C TYR A 71 7.01 7.49 10.61
N VAL A 72 6.92 7.22 9.31
CA VAL A 72 6.01 7.91 8.39
C VAL A 72 5.19 6.88 7.63
N ILE A 73 3.87 7.08 7.60
CA ILE A 73 2.92 6.25 6.85
C ILE A 73 2.84 6.78 5.42
N ALA A 74 3.07 5.93 4.42
CA ALA A 74 3.02 6.32 3.02
C ALA A 74 1.58 6.58 2.54
N ASN A 75 1.39 7.62 1.71
CA ASN A 75 0.08 7.96 1.12
C ASN A 75 -0.21 7.25 -0.21
N ASN A 76 0.86 6.85 -0.91
CA ASN A 76 0.80 6.31 -2.27
C ASN A 76 1.27 4.85 -2.36
N ASN A 77 1.84 4.31 -1.29
CA ASN A 77 2.28 2.93 -1.20
C ASN A 77 1.47 2.28 -0.09
N LEU A 78 0.49 1.47 -0.48
CA LEU A 78 -0.54 0.96 0.42
C LEU A 78 -0.48 -0.56 0.47
N TRP A 79 -0.82 -1.16 1.61
CA TRP A 79 -1.16 -2.57 1.69
C TRP A 79 -2.47 -2.83 0.93
N ALA A 80 -2.52 -3.93 0.19
CA ALA A 80 -3.74 -4.33 -0.51
C ALA A 80 -4.74 -5.03 0.42
N SER A 81 -4.28 -5.55 1.56
CA SER A 81 -5.10 -6.11 2.64
C SER A 81 -4.46 -5.88 4.02
N PRO A 82 -5.26 -5.65 5.09
CA PRO A 82 -4.78 -5.62 6.48
C PRO A 82 -4.35 -6.99 7.02
#